data_AF-A0A1X1TYI2-F1
#
_entry.id   AF-A0A1X1TYI2-F1
#
_cell.length_a   1.000
_cell.length_b   1.000
_cell.length_c   1.000
_cell.angle_alpha   90.00
_cell.angle_beta   90.00
_cell.angle_gamma   90.00
#
_symmetry.space_group_name_H-M   'P 1'
#
loop_
_entity.id
_entity.type
_entity.pdbx_description
1 polymer ?
#
loop_
_entity_poly.entity_id
_entity_poly.type
_entity_poly.pdbx_seq_one_letter_code
_entity_poly.pdbx_strand_id
1 'polypeptide(L)'
;MSAVSLLSRIILPRPGEPLDVRKLYLEESTTNARRAHATTRTSLEIGKESEVSFATYFNAFPASYWRRWSICTSVVLRAELTGTGRIDLYRTKATGVRISVEGRQFVGTDEQPAVVEIEVPLKSFEDGGWIWFDITTDTAVNLVSGGWYATEQAPGTANIAVGIPTFNRPADCVNALADLTADPLVDKVIGAVIVPDQGTRKVRDHPDFAAASAGLGNRLSIHNQPNLGGSGGYSRVMYEALKNTDCQQILFMDDDIRIEPDTILRVLAMSRFAKTPMLVGGQMLNLQEPSHLHIMGEVVNQSNFMWTAAPHAEYDHDFAEFPLGDKNDRSALLHRRIDVDFNGWWTCMIPRQVAEELGQPLPLFIKWDDAEYGLRAGEHGYPTVTLPGAAIWHMAWSDKDDAIDWQAYFHLRNRLVVAALHWDGDIAGLVRSHLKATLKHLACLEYSTVAIQNRAIDDFLAGPEHIFSILESGLPEVHRLRKEYPDAVVLPAASELPPPQHKTKAMKPPVNPVSISYRLARGIMHNATAADPESHRRPEFNVPAQDARWFRLCTVDGVTVTTADGCGVVYRQRDRRKMFRLLLSSLRRQRQLLSRFDEMRKVYRDALPVLSSKQKWETVLLPEASQHG
;
A
#
# COMPACT_ATOMS: atom_id res chain seq x y z
N MET A 1 -26.64 26.50 -11.96
CA MET A 1 -25.40 26.01 -11.32
C MET A 1 -24.91 24.87 -12.19
N SER A 2 -23.65 24.91 -12.62
CA SER A 2 -23.04 23.83 -13.41
C SER A 2 -22.48 22.71 -12.51
N ALA A 3 -22.21 23.01 -11.24
CA ALA A 3 -21.87 22.01 -10.23
C ALA A 3 -23.11 21.18 -9.83
N VAL A 4 -23.09 19.88 -10.11
CA VAL A 4 -24.21 18.96 -9.83
C VAL A 4 -23.82 17.91 -8.77
N SER A 5 -22.76 17.13 -9.03
CA SER A 5 -22.34 16.05 -8.11
C SER A 5 -20.94 16.29 -7.57
N LEU A 6 -20.79 16.27 -6.24
CA LEU A 6 -19.50 16.38 -5.58
C LEU A 6 -18.60 15.19 -5.93
N LEU A 7 -17.37 15.48 -6.37
CA LEU A 7 -16.31 14.50 -6.65
C LEU A 7 -15.22 14.49 -5.58
N SER A 8 -14.84 15.68 -5.10
CA SER A 8 -13.78 15.87 -4.11
C SER A 8 -14.01 17.17 -3.38
N ARG A 9 -14.00 17.17 -2.04
CA ARG A 9 -14.07 18.42 -1.27
C ARG A 9 -12.70 19.09 -1.25
N ILE A 10 -12.71 20.39 -0.99
CA ILE A 10 -11.52 21.09 -0.50
C ILE A 10 -11.48 20.90 1.02
N ILE A 11 -10.42 20.26 1.50
CA ILE A 11 -10.24 19.86 2.89
C ILE A 11 -8.99 20.50 3.50
N LEU A 12 -9.02 20.73 4.81
CA LEU A 12 -8.03 21.51 5.55
C LEU A 12 -7.53 20.73 6.77
N PRO A 13 -6.28 20.93 7.23
CA PRO A 13 -5.67 20.19 8.34
C PRO A 13 -6.45 20.32 9.67
N ARG A 14 -6.34 19.33 10.56
CA ARG A 14 -6.92 19.43 11.92
C ARG A 14 -6.18 20.49 12.75
N PRO A 15 -6.78 21.00 13.84
CA PRO A 15 -6.06 21.78 14.82
C PRO A 15 -4.83 21.02 15.34
N GLY A 16 -3.69 21.71 15.43
CA GLY A 16 -2.43 21.11 15.91
C GLY A 16 -1.70 20.23 14.89
N GLU A 17 -2.20 20.08 13.66
CA GLU A 17 -1.51 19.26 12.65
C GLU A 17 -0.10 19.83 12.37
N PRO A 18 0.94 18.97 12.36
CA PRO A 18 2.32 19.34 12.02
C PRO A 18 2.45 20.04 10.65
N LEU A 19 3.43 20.94 10.52
CA LEU A 19 3.54 21.85 9.36
C LEU A 19 3.87 21.13 8.05
N ASP A 20 4.66 20.07 8.11
CA ASP A 20 4.92 19.12 7.04
C ASP A 20 3.62 18.51 6.50
N VAL A 21 2.78 17.99 7.40
CA VAL A 21 1.49 17.37 7.03
C VAL A 21 0.53 18.39 6.43
N ARG A 22 0.58 19.66 6.85
CA ARG A 22 -0.23 20.73 6.23
C ARG A 22 0.07 20.91 4.75
N LYS A 23 1.27 20.60 4.27
CA LYS A 23 1.65 20.70 2.85
C LYS A 23 0.86 19.75 1.95
N LEU A 24 0.22 18.73 2.51
CA LEU A 24 -0.73 17.89 1.76
C LEU A 24 -2.04 18.61 1.43
N TYR A 25 -2.37 19.70 2.14
CA TYR A 25 -3.65 20.41 2.02
C TYR A 25 -3.47 21.81 1.42
N LEU A 26 -2.51 22.60 1.87
CA LEU A 26 -2.29 23.96 1.41
C LEU A 26 -0.81 24.34 1.41
N GLU A 27 -0.42 25.15 0.43
CA GLU A 27 0.88 25.81 0.37
C GLU A 27 0.69 27.31 0.57
N GLU A 28 1.31 27.85 1.62
CA GLU A 28 1.16 29.26 2.00
C GLU A 28 2.40 30.02 1.58
N SER A 29 2.25 31.18 0.92
CA SER A 29 3.39 32.02 0.61
C SER A 29 4.11 32.44 1.89
N THR A 30 5.43 32.32 1.91
CA THR A 30 6.27 32.78 3.03
C THR A 30 6.24 34.30 3.20
N THR A 31 5.73 35.03 2.20
CA THR A 31 5.52 36.49 2.26
C THR A 31 4.27 36.89 3.03
N ASN A 32 3.37 35.94 3.34
CA ASN A 32 2.14 36.23 4.07
C ASN A 32 2.49 36.74 5.49
N ALA A 33 1.74 37.75 5.96
CA ALA A 33 1.99 38.32 7.28
C ALA A 33 1.73 37.32 8.43
N ARG A 34 0.84 36.35 8.21
CA ARG A 34 0.47 35.30 9.16
C ARG A 34 0.14 34.02 8.42
N ARG A 35 0.16 32.92 9.16
CA ARG A 35 -0.39 31.64 8.72
C ARG A 35 -1.91 31.71 8.55
N ALA A 36 -2.44 31.06 7.52
CA ALA A 36 -3.85 30.79 7.35
C ALA A 36 -4.38 29.88 8.48
N HIS A 37 -5.66 30.04 8.83
CA HIS A 37 -6.27 29.39 9.99
C HIS A 37 -7.49 28.58 9.56
N ALA A 38 -7.39 27.25 9.64
CA ALA A 38 -8.50 26.36 9.34
C ALA A 38 -9.48 26.36 10.53
N THR A 39 -10.65 26.96 10.33
CA THR A 39 -11.72 27.03 11.37
C THR A 39 -12.48 25.72 11.48
N THR A 40 -12.58 24.98 10.38
CA THR A 40 -13.07 23.60 10.33
C THR A 40 -12.22 22.79 9.35
N ARG A 41 -12.54 21.51 9.16
CA ARG A 41 -11.90 20.66 8.14
C ARG A 41 -12.24 21.06 6.70
N THR A 42 -13.16 21.99 6.49
CA THR A 42 -13.64 22.42 5.16
C THR A 42 -13.69 23.93 4.98
N SER A 43 -13.18 24.71 5.95
CA SER A 43 -13.17 26.18 5.90
C SER A 43 -11.83 26.77 6.34
N LEU A 44 -11.42 27.88 5.70
CA LEU A 44 -10.10 28.48 5.87
C LEU A 44 -10.17 30.01 5.92
N GLU A 45 -9.63 30.59 6.99
CA GLU A 45 -9.37 32.02 7.09
C GLU A 45 -7.99 32.36 6.52
N ILE A 46 -7.95 33.33 5.62
CA ILE A 46 -6.74 33.85 4.98
C ILE A 46 -6.61 35.34 5.32
N GLY A 47 -5.43 35.75 5.77
CA GLY A 47 -5.15 37.15 6.08
C GLY A 47 -5.24 38.03 4.83
N LYS A 48 -5.39 39.35 5.01
CA LYS A 48 -5.31 40.31 3.89
C LYS A 48 -3.96 40.25 3.19
N GLU A 49 -3.91 40.64 1.92
CA GLU A 49 -2.68 40.74 1.12
C GLU A 49 -1.82 39.46 1.23
N SER A 50 -2.48 38.30 1.13
CA SER A 50 -1.87 36.98 1.29
C SER A 50 -2.22 36.07 0.11
N GLU A 51 -1.36 35.10 -0.14
CA GLU A 51 -1.55 34.08 -1.17
C GLU A 51 -1.47 32.68 -0.56
N VAL A 52 -2.47 31.85 -0.89
CA VAL A 52 -2.51 30.42 -0.53
C VAL A 52 -2.80 29.62 -1.80
N SER A 53 -1.93 28.65 -2.07
CA SER A 53 -2.09 27.72 -3.18
C SER A 53 -2.71 26.41 -2.71
N PHE A 54 -3.64 25.89 -3.50
CA PHE A 54 -4.21 24.56 -3.34
C PHE A 54 -3.62 23.57 -4.36
N ALA A 55 -2.41 23.86 -4.88
CA ALA A 55 -1.58 22.93 -5.65
C ALA A 55 -0.99 21.84 -4.77
N THR A 56 -1.85 21.07 -4.12
CA THR A 56 -1.48 20.12 -3.06
C THR A 56 -2.15 18.78 -3.26
N TYR A 57 -1.62 17.77 -2.58
CA TYR A 57 -2.04 16.38 -2.73
C TYR A 57 -3.55 16.17 -2.57
N PHE A 58 -4.15 16.75 -1.52
CA PHE A 58 -5.57 16.57 -1.24
C PHE A 58 -6.50 17.56 -1.96
N ASN A 59 -6.03 18.75 -2.37
CA ASN A 59 -6.94 19.78 -2.89
C ASN A 59 -6.83 20.02 -4.40
N ALA A 60 -5.72 19.61 -5.03
CA ALA A 60 -5.65 19.56 -6.48
C ALA A 60 -6.49 18.39 -7.03
N PHE A 61 -7.05 18.58 -8.22
CA PHE A 61 -7.86 17.59 -8.92
C PHE A 61 -7.00 16.78 -9.91
N PRO A 62 -6.93 15.44 -9.82
CA PRO A 62 -6.12 14.57 -10.68
C PRO A 62 -6.78 14.37 -12.06
N ALA A 63 -6.85 15.46 -12.83
CA ALA A 63 -7.67 15.60 -14.04
C ALA A 63 -7.45 14.49 -15.09
N SER A 64 -6.21 14.06 -15.30
CA SER A 64 -5.89 13.00 -16.27
C SER A 64 -6.50 11.64 -15.92
N TYR A 65 -6.65 11.32 -14.63
CA TYR A 65 -7.26 10.07 -14.19
C TYR A 65 -8.76 10.07 -14.47
N TRP A 66 -9.45 11.16 -14.13
CA TRP A 66 -10.86 11.35 -14.43
C TRP A 66 -11.12 11.32 -15.94
N ARG A 67 -10.32 12.02 -16.74
CA ARG A 67 -10.42 11.96 -18.20
C ARG A 67 -10.30 10.54 -18.75
N ARG A 68 -9.34 9.77 -18.23
CA ARG A 68 -9.04 8.42 -18.71
C ARG A 68 -10.15 7.44 -18.37
N TRP A 69 -10.65 7.49 -17.14
CA TRP A 69 -11.44 6.40 -16.54
C TRP A 69 -12.91 6.74 -16.31
N SER A 70 -13.31 8.01 -16.31
CA SER A 70 -14.69 8.42 -16.03
C SER A 70 -15.43 8.99 -17.24
N ILE A 71 -16.77 9.02 -17.17
CA ILE A 71 -17.63 9.63 -18.19
C ILE A 71 -17.60 11.17 -18.20
N CYS A 72 -16.97 11.78 -17.19
CA CYS A 72 -16.94 13.23 -17.03
C CYS A 72 -16.15 13.89 -18.18
N THR A 73 -16.75 14.85 -18.88
CA THR A 73 -16.07 15.62 -19.93
C THR A 73 -15.45 16.93 -19.42
N SER A 74 -15.92 17.42 -18.28
CA SER A 74 -15.46 18.62 -17.58
C SER A 74 -15.57 18.42 -16.07
N VAL A 75 -14.92 19.30 -15.31
CA VAL A 75 -15.05 19.40 -13.85
C VAL A 75 -15.30 20.86 -13.48
N VAL A 76 -16.11 21.10 -12.45
CA VAL A 76 -16.43 22.43 -11.95
C VAL A 76 -15.79 22.63 -10.59
N LEU A 77 -14.92 23.62 -10.46
CA LEU A 77 -14.57 24.18 -9.15
C LEU A 77 -15.74 25.03 -8.68
N ARG A 78 -16.27 24.76 -7.49
CA ARG A 78 -17.23 25.62 -6.79
C ARG A 78 -16.67 26.00 -5.44
N ALA A 79 -16.52 27.29 -5.18
CA ALA A 79 -16.07 27.82 -3.90
C ALA A 79 -17.01 28.93 -3.41
N GLU A 80 -17.26 28.95 -2.10
CA GLU A 80 -18.06 29.94 -1.41
C GLU A 80 -17.15 30.74 -0.48
N LEU A 81 -17.08 32.06 -0.67
CA LEU A 81 -16.10 32.92 0.01
C LEU A 81 -16.71 34.22 0.54
N THR A 82 -16.16 34.72 1.64
CA THR A 82 -16.41 36.09 2.13
C THR A 82 -15.12 36.91 2.08
N GLY A 83 -15.23 38.23 2.06
CA GLY A 83 -14.13 39.15 1.77
C GLY A 83 -13.95 39.42 0.27
N THR A 84 -12.83 40.04 -0.08
CA THR A 84 -12.47 40.45 -1.44
C THR A 84 -11.13 39.84 -1.83
N GLY A 85 -11.08 39.28 -3.04
CA GLY A 85 -9.86 38.73 -3.62
C GLY A 85 -10.09 38.12 -4.98
N ARG A 86 -9.20 37.21 -5.39
CA ARG A 86 -9.26 36.50 -6.66
C ARG A 86 -8.98 35.02 -6.47
N ILE A 87 -9.75 34.19 -7.18
CA ILE A 87 -9.44 32.78 -7.40
C ILE A 87 -8.75 32.67 -8.76
N ASP A 88 -7.53 32.15 -8.77
CA ASP A 88 -6.78 31.86 -9.99
C ASP A 88 -6.71 30.36 -10.21
N LEU A 89 -7.21 29.90 -11.35
CA LEU A 89 -7.27 28.49 -11.71
C LEU A 89 -6.12 28.12 -12.63
N TYR A 90 -5.47 27.00 -12.32
CA TYR A 90 -4.31 26.49 -13.03
C TYR A 90 -4.54 25.05 -13.46
N ARG A 91 -3.78 24.66 -14.48
CA ARG A 91 -3.61 23.26 -14.86
C ARG A 91 -2.16 22.97 -15.20
N THR A 92 -1.83 21.69 -15.34
CA THR A 92 -0.51 21.26 -15.81
C THR A 92 -0.58 20.43 -17.08
N LYS A 93 0.49 20.46 -17.87
CA LYS A 93 0.80 19.38 -18.83
C LYS A 93 1.32 18.16 -18.06
N ALA A 94 1.39 16.99 -18.71
CA ALA A 94 2.01 15.79 -18.13
C ALA A 94 3.49 15.97 -17.72
N THR A 95 4.16 17.02 -18.21
CA THR A 95 5.54 17.37 -17.87
C THR A 95 5.68 18.26 -16.62
N GLY A 96 4.57 18.56 -15.92
CA GLY A 96 4.55 19.48 -14.78
C GLY A 96 4.53 20.98 -15.14
N VAL A 97 4.53 21.33 -16.43
CA VAL A 97 4.46 22.74 -16.83
C VAL A 97 3.09 23.33 -16.48
N ARG A 98 3.09 24.30 -15.54
CA ARG A 98 1.91 25.06 -15.11
C ARG A 98 1.40 26.00 -16.21
N ILE A 99 0.09 26.05 -16.37
CA ILE A 99 -0.65 26.88 -17.32
C ILE A 99 -1.80 27.54 -16.56
N SER A 100 -1.91 28.87 -16.64
CA SER A 100 -3.08 29.61 -16.14
C SER A 100 -4.28 29.34 -17.05
N VAL A 101 -5.44 29.10 -16.43
CA VAL A 101 -6.70 28.81 -17.12
C VAL A 101 -7.59 30.05 -17.11
N GLU A 102 -7.97 30.50 -15.92
CA GLU A 102 -8.89 31.63 -15.72
C GLU A 102 -8.68 32.20 -14.31
N GLY A 103 -8.87 33.52 -14.14
CA GLY A 103 -8.90 34.16 -12.83
C GLY A 103 -10.23 34.89 -12.63
N ARG A 104 -10.85 34.74 -11.47
CA ARG A 104 -12.12 35.40 -11.13
C ARG A 104 -12.02 36.16 -9.82
N GLN A 105 -12.31 37.46 -9.90
CA GLN A 105 -12.46 38.29 -8.71
C GLN A 105 -13.78 37.99 -8.02
N PHE A 106 -13.81 38.14 -6.70
CA PHE A 106 -15.01 38.00 -5.89
C PHE A 106 -15.06 39.07 -4.81
N VAL A 107 -16.28 39.41 -4.40
CA VAL A 107 -16.58 40.27 -3.26
C VAL A 107 -17.78 39.64 -2.56
N GLY A 108 -17.59 39.18 -1.31
CA GLY A 108 -18.64 38.59 -0.49
C GLY A 108 -18.64 39.16 0.92
N THR A 109 -19.79 39.16 1.59
CA THR A 109 -19.90 39.46 3.03
C THR A 109 -20.34 38.22 3.79
N ASP A 110 -20.32 38.26 5.11
CA ASP A 110 -20.78 37.12 5.93
C ASP A 110 -22.28 36.86 5.75
N GLU A 111 -23.09 37.90 5.48
CA GLU A 111 -24.52 37.76 5.17
C GLU A 111 -24.78 37.34 3.71
N GLN A 112 -23.86 37.67 2.79
CA GLN A 112 -23.96 37.34 1.36
C GLN A 112 -22.62 36.83 0.83
N PRO A 113 -22.29 35.55 1.08
CA PRO A 113 -21.08 34.94 0.52
C PRO A 113 -21.09 34.96 -1.01
N ALA A 114 -19.92 35.19 -1.60
CA ALA A 114 -19.72 35.10 -3.04
C ALA A 114 -19.53 33.63 -3.45
N VAL A 115 -20.25 33.19 -4.47
CA VAL A 115 -20.09 31.86 -5.07
C VAL A 115 -19.34 31.98 -6.39
N VAL A 116 -18.19 31.33 -6.48
CA VAL A 116 -17.36 31.27 -7.68
C VAL A 116 -17.43 29.85 -8.26
N GLU A 117 -17.96 29.72 -9.48
CA GLU A 117 -18.01 28.45 -10.24
C GLU A 117 -17.16 28.55 -11.52
N ILE A 118 -16.12 27.74 -11.67
CA ILE A 118 -15.29 27.70 -12.89
C ILE A 118 -15.28 26.28 -13.45
N GLU A 119 -15.77 26.11 -14.69
CA GLU A 119 -15.79 24.82 -15.38
C GLU A 119 -14.53 24.65 -16.25
N VAL A 120 -13.87 23.49 -16.13
CA VAL A 120 -12.68 23.14 -16.90
C VAL A 120 -12.92 21.88 -17.72
N PRO A 121 -12.83 21.96 -19.06
CA PRO A 121 -12.87 20.78 -19.91
C PRO A 121 -11.67 19.84 -19.66
N LEU A 122 -11.94 18.54 -19.54
CA LEU A 122 -10.91 17.51 -19.30
C LEU A 122 -10.18 17.07 -20.59
N LYS A 123 -10.52 17.64 -21.76
CA LYS A 123 -9.93 17.25 -23.07
C LYS A 123 -8.40 17.23 -23.08
N SER A 124 -7.74 18.16 -22.40
CA SER A 124 -6.30 18.43 -22.52
C SER A 124 -5.39 17.60 -21.58
N PHE A 125 -5.88 16.48 -21.03
CA PHE A 125 -5.20 15.69 -20.00
C PHE A 125 -5.03 14.19 -20.38
N GLU A 126 -4.65 13.90 -21.63
CA GLU A 126 -4.59 12.51 -22.15
C GLU A 126 -3.65 11.59 -21.35
N ASP A 127 -2.44 12.07 -21.09
CA ASP A 127 -1.33 11.31 -20.51
C ASP A 127 -0.83 11.90 -19.19
N GLY A 128 -1.49 12.95 -18.69
CA GLY A 128 -1.14 13.57 -17.42
C GLY A 128 -1.72 14.96 -17.22
N GLY A 129 -1.49 15.48 -16.01
CA GLY A 129 -1.86 16.81 -15.56
C GLY A 129 -2.92 16.82 -14.48
N TRP A 130 -2.84 17.87 -13.69
CA TRP A 130 -3.70 18.23 -12.56
C TRP A 130 -4.38 19.57 -12.83
N ILE A 131 -5.46 19.85 -12.11
CA ILE A 131 -6.11 21.17 -12.02
C ILE A 131 -6.09 21.60 -10.56
N TRP A 132 -5.80 22.86 -10.26
CA TRP A 132 -5.93 23.41 -8.91
C TRP A 132 -6.25 24.89 -8.98
N PHE A 133 -6.51 25.51 -7.83
CA PHE A 133 -6.71 26.94 -7.71
C PHE A 133 -5.84 27.54 -6.61
N ASP A 134 -5.57 28.83 -6.73
CA ASP A 134 -4.92 29.63 -5.69
C ASP A 134 -5.89 30.77 -5.29
N ILE A 135 -5.84 31.20 -4.04
CA ILE A 135 -6.54 32.37 -3.55
C ILE A 135 -5.52 33.46 -3.24
N THR A 136 -5.64 34.61 -3.91
CA THR A 136 -4.89 35.82 -3.59
C THR A 136 -5.88 36.86 -3.07
N THR A 137 -5.62 37.39 -1.88
CA THR A 137 -6.61 38.18 -1.12
C THR A 137 -6.30 39.68 -1.15
N ASP A 138 -7.31 40.52 -1.33
CA ASP A 138 -7.18 41.97 -1.12
C ASP A 138 -7.50 42.33 0.34
N THR A 139 -8.66 41.89 0.83
CA THR A 139 -9.02 41.95 2.26
C THR A 139 -8.76 40.61 2.93
N ALA A 140 -9.02 40.47 4.24
CA ALA A 140 -9.13 39.12 4.80
C ALA A 140 -10.25 38.35 4.06
N VAL A 141 -10.02 37.06 3.82
CA VAL A 141 -10.93 36.18 3.09
C VAL A 141 -11.23 34.95 3.95
N ASN A 142 -12.49 34.53 3.97
CA ASN A 142 -12.88 33.23 4.50
C ASN A 142 -13.34 32.35 3.35
N LEU A 143 -12.63 31.24 3.09
CA LEU A 143 -13.15 30.15 2.28
C LEU A 143 -14.14 29.37 3.15
N VAL A 144 -15.44 29.57 2.92
CA VAL A 144 -16.52 28.94 3.68
C VAL A 144 -16.64 27.46 3.31
N SER A 145 -16.60 27.17 2.01
CA SER A 145 -16.57 25.81 1.48
C SER A 145 -16.00 25.77 0.06
N GLY A 146 -15.52 24.60 -0.35
CA GLY A 146 -15.06 24.37 -1.72
C GLY A 146 -15.17 22.91 -2.14
N GLY A 147 -15.29 22.67 -3.43
CA GLY A 147 -15.19 21.33 -3.99
C GLY A 147 -15.07 21.30 -5.51
N TRP A 148 -14.67 20.12 -6.00
CA TRP A 148 -14.69 19.73 -7.40
C TRP A 148 -15.97 18.94 -7.66
N TYR A 149 -16.69 19.32 -8.71
CA TYR A 149 -18.01 18.77 -9.04
C TYR A 149 -18.06 18.30 -10.49
N ALA A 150 -18.80 17.22 -10.74
CA ALA A 150 -19.26 16.86 -12.08
C ALA A 150 -20.48 17.71 -12.46
N THR A 151 -20.71 17.81 -13.77
CA THR A 151 -21.83 18.53 -14.39
C THR A 151 -23.11 17.71 -14.52
N GLU A 152 -23.09 16.46 -14.04
CA GLU A 152 -24.21 15.53 -14.10
C GLU A 152 -24.37 14.77 -12.77
N GLN A 153 -25.52 14.09 -12.61
CA GLN A 153 -25.82 13.31 -11.42
C GLN A 153 -24.96 12.05 -11.38
N ALA A 154 -24.33 11.75 -10.23
CA ALA A 154 -23.54 10.53 -10.05
C ALA A 154 -24.39 9.28 -10.35
N PRO A 155 -23.98 8.41 -11.30
CA PRO A 155 -24.72 7.20 -11.65
C PRO A 155 -24.82 6.19 -10.50
N GLY A 156 -25.81 5.30 -10.60
CA GLY A 156 -26.01 4.20 -9.65
C GLY A 156 -26.28 4.64 -8.21
N THR A 157 -26.22 3.68 -7.29
CA THR A 157 -26.47 3.90 -5.86
C THR A 157 -25.16 3.76 -5.08
N ALA A 158 -24.93 4.71 -4.16
CA ALA A 158 -23.86 4.61 -3.18
C ALA A 158 -24.32 3.74 -2.01
N ASN A 159 -23.75 2.55 -1.88
CA ASN A 159 -24.02 1.62 -0.79
C ASN A 159 -22.79 0.72 -0.62
N ILE A 160 -21.91 1.09 0.31
CA ILE A 160 -20.59 0.49 0.50
C ILE A 160 -20.65 -0.56 1.62
N ALA A 161 -20.11 -1.75 1.34
CA ALA A 161 -19.69 -2.71 2.36
C ALA A 161 -18.19 -2.51 2.64
N VAL A 162 -17.85 -1.92 3.78
CA VAL A 162 -16.46 -1.72 4.22
C VAL A 162 -15.97 -2.99 4.92
N GLY A 163 -14.79 -3.47 4.55
CA GLY A 163 -14.15 -4.62 5.18
C GLY A 163 -12.88 -4.25 5.89
N ILE A 164 -12.75 -4.65 7.15
CA ILE A 164 -11.57 -4.40 7.99
C ILE A 164 -11.17 -5.71 8.68
N PRO A 165 -10.33 -6.56 8.05
CA PRO A 165 -9.71 -7.69 8.74
C PRO A 165 -8.87 -7.21 9.91
N THR A 166 -8.94 -7.89 11.06
CA THR A 166 -8.11 -7.55 12.22
C THR A 166 -7.49 -8.77 12.88
N PHE A 167 -6.25 -8.62 13.35
CA PHE A 167 -5.52 -9.66 14.08
C PHE A 167 -4.74 -9.07 15.25
N ASN A 168 -5.26 -9.26 16.46
CA ASN A 168 -4.61 -8.84 17.71
C ASN A 168 -4.31 -7.33 17.79
N ARG A 169 -5.08 -6.47 17.11
CA ARG A 169 -4.96 -5.01 17.15
C ARG A 169 -6.29 -4.35 17.51
N PRO A 170 -6.87 -4.68 18.68
CA PRO A 170 -8.21 -4.21 19.03
C PRO A 170 -8.32 -2.68 19.10
N ALA A 171 -7.27 -1.98 19.56
CA ALA A 171 -7.27 -0.53 19.64
C ALA A 171 -7.29 0.13 18.24
N ASP A 172 -6.46 -0.34 17.32
CA ASP A 172 -6.39 0.18 15.95
C ASP A 172 -7.72 -0.04 15.22
N CYS A 173 -8.29 -1.26 15.32
CA CYS A 173 -9.58 -1.57 14.72
C CYS A 173 -10.72 -0.70 15.30
N VAL A 174 -10.74 -0.44 16.62
CA VAL A 174 -11.73 0.48 17.24
C VAL A 174 -11.58 1.89 16.70
N ASN A 175 -10.35 2.39 16.52
CA ASN A 175 -10.11 3.71 15.93
C ASN A 175 -10.62 3.78 14.48
N ALA A 176 -10.32 2.76 13.67
CA ALA A 176 -10.81 2.67 12.30
C ALA A 176 -12.36 2.68 12.24
N LEU A 177 -13.03 1.94 13.12
CA LEU A 177 -14.50 1.94 13.20
C LEU A 177 -15.07 3.32 13.57
N ALA A 178 -14.42 4.04 14.49
CA ALA A 178 -14.84 5.39 14.87
C ALA A 178 -14.68 6.37 13.69
N ASP A 179 -13.53 6.32 12.99
CA ASP A 179 -13.21 7.19 11.86
C ASP A 179 -14.23 7.07 10.71
N LEU A 180 -14.79 5.87 10.47
CA LEU A 180 -15.81 5.66 9.43
C LEU A 180 -17.09 6.48 9.64
N THR A 181 -17.41 6.83 10.90
CA THR A 181 -18.61 7.59 11.25
C THR A 181 -18.34 9.05 11.61
N ALA A 182 -17.07 9.46 11.57
CA ALA A 182 -16.66 10.82 11.94
C ALA A 182 -17.11 11.89 10.92
N ASP A 183 -17.25 11.49 9.65
CA ASP A 183 -17.75 12.37 8.58
C ASP A 183 -19.18 11.95 8.16
N PRO A 184 -20.20 12.80 8.35
CA PRO A 184 -21.59 12.47 8.02
C PRO A 184 -21.83 12.10 6.55
N LEU A 185 -21.02 12.60 5.62
CA LEU A 185 -21.17 12.26 4.19
C LEU A 185 -20.65 10.85 3.89
N VAL A 186 -19.60 10.42 4.59
CA VAL A 186 -19.08 9.05 4.52
C VAL A 186 -20.04 8.10 5.21
N ASP A 187 -20.49 8.44 6.41
CA ASP A 187 -21.40 7.60 7.19
C ASP A 187 -22.68 7.27 6.40
N LYS A 188 -23.22 8.26 5.67
CA LYS A 188 -24.44 8.11 4.85
C LYS A 188 -24.33 7.08 3.74
N VAL A 189 -23.13 6.81 3.22
CA VAL A 189 -22.92 5.89 2.07
C VAL A 189 -22.46 4.50 2.50
N ILE A 190 -22.15 4.30 3.78
CA ILE A 190 -21.78 2.99 4.33
C ILE A 190 -23.05 2.22 4.70
N GLY A 191 -23.30 1.12 3.99
CA GLY A 191 -24.41 0.21 4.27
C GLY A 191 -24.04 -0.95 5.18
N ALA A 192 -22.78 -1.39 5.17
CA ALA A 192 -22.28 -2.45 6.04
C ALA A 192 -20.80 -2.24 6.40
N VAL A 193 -20.42 -2.71 7.58
CA VAL A 193 -19.04 -2.84 8.03
C VAL A 193 -18.82 -4.28 8.48
N ILE A 194 -17.88 -4.97 7.85
CA ILE A 194 -17.60 -6.39 8.03
C ILE A 194 -16.19 -6.51 8.62
N VAL A 195 -16.10 -7.04 9.84
CA VAL A 195 -14.83 -7.20 10.57
C VAL A 195 -14.54 -8.68 10.79
N PRO A 196 -13.72 -9.31 9.95
CA PRO A 196 -13.13 -10.62 10.23
C PRO A 196 -12.11 -10.49 11.38
N ASP A 197 -12.51 -10.90 12.59
CA ASP A 197 -11.63 -10.90 13.77
C ASP A 197 -10.92 -12.26 13.86
N GLN A 198 -9.67 -12.27 13.39
CA GLN A 198 -8.81 -13.45 13.31
C GLN A 198 -7.91 -13.61 14.55
N GLY A 199 -7.97 -12.66 15.49
CA GLY A 199 -7.09 -12.57 16.65
C GLY A 199 -7.56 -13.39 17.85
N THR A 200 -6.71 -13.48 18.87
CA THR A 200 -7.08 -13.98 20.20
C THR A 200 -7.46 -12.84 21.14
N ARG A 201 -6.93 -11.63 20.92
CA ARG A 201 -7.39 -10.39 21.57
C ARG A 201 -8.49 -9.76 20.73
N LYS A 202 -9.74 -9.93 21.15
CA LYS A 202 -10.91 -9.55 20.37
C LYS A 202 -11.19 -8.06 20.40
N VAL A 203 -11.58 -7.50 19.25
CA VAL A 203 -11.96 -6.09 19.14
C VAL A 203 -13.19 -5.77 20.02
N ARG A 204 -14.10 -6.73 20.13
CA ARG A 204 -15.32 -6.62 20.95
C ARG A 204 -15.04 -6.43 22.44
N ASP A 205 -13.87 -6.85 22.91
CA ASP A 205 -13.47 -6.77 24.32
C ASP A 205 -12.72 -5.47 24.64
N HIS A 206 -12.48 -4.59 23.67
CA HIS A 206 -11.82 -3.31 23.88
C HIS A 206 -12.75 -2.33 24.63
N PRO A 207 -12.25 -1.55 25.62
CA PRO A 207 -13.09 -0.64 26.42
C PRO A 207 -13.87 0.37 25.57
N ASP A 208 -13.27 0.88 24.49
CA ASP A 208 -13.88 1.91 23.64
C ASP A 208 -14.74 1.33 22.50
N PHE A 209 -14.85 0.00 22.37
CA PHE A 209 -15.60 -0.65 21.29
C PHE A 209 -17.10 -0.26 21.30
N ALA A 210 -17.71 -0.18 22.49
CA ALA A 210 -19.12 0.16 22.61
C ALA A 210 -19.42 1.56 22.05
N ALA A 211 -18.52 2.52 22.24
CA ALA A 211 -18.67 3.87 21.70
C ALA A 211 -18.51 3.90 20.17
N ALA A 212 -17.47 3.25 19.64
CA ALA A 212 -17.21 3.22 18.20
C ALA A 212 -18.29 2.47 17.41
N SER A 213 -18.83 1.38 17.95
CA SER A 213 -19.87 0.58 17.29
C SER A 213 -21.26 1.21 17.33
N ALA A 214 -21.54 2.11 18.28
CA ALA A 214 -22.85 2.73 18.46
C ALA A 214 -23.31 3.52 17.21
N GLY A 215 -22.39 4.25 16.55
CA GLY A 215 -22.69 5.00 15.32
C GLY A 215 -22.98 4.10 14.12
N LEU A 216 -22.36 2.91 14.07
CA LEU A 216 -22.57 1.94 12.99
C LEU A 216 -23.87 1.14 13.17
N GLY A 217 -24.26 0.85 14.41
CA GLY A 217 -25.50 0.14 14.72
C GLY A 217 -25.55 -1.24 14.09
N ASN A 218 -26.66 -1.57 13.42
CA ASN A 218 -26.88 -2.86 12.77
C ASN A 218 -26.06 -3.08 11.49
N ARG A 219 -25.34 -2.04 11.02
CA ARG A 219 -24.46 -2.14 9.84
C ARG A 219 -23.17 -2.89 10.15
N LEU A 220 -22.73 -2.92 11.42
CA LEU A 220 -21.52 -3.61 11.85
C LEU A 220 -21.77 -5.10 12.11
N SER A 221 -20.97 -5.97 11.49
CA SER A 221 -20.92 -7.39 11.77
C SER A 221 -19.47 -7.84 12.02
N ILE A 222 -19.24 -8.53 13.14
CA ILE A 222 -17.93 -9.08 13.51
C ILE A 222 -17.97 -10.60 13.38
N HIS A 223 -16.98 -11.14 12.68
CA HIS A 223 -16.90 -12.54 12.28
C HIS A 223 -15.64 -13.17 12.83
N ASN A 224 -15.78 -14.02 13.84
CA ASN A 224 -14.64 -14.76 14.39
C ASN A 224 -14.25 -15.91 13.43
N GLN A 225 -12.97 -16.03 13.14
CA GLN A 225 -12.39 -17.13 12.37
C GLN A 225 -10.92 -17.37 12.78
N PRO A 226 -10.29 -18.50 12.38
CA PRO A 226 -8.86 -18.70 12.58
C PRO A 226 -7.99 -17.65 11.88
N ASN A 227 -6.68 -17.65 12.14
CA ASN A 227 -5.77 -16.79 11.41
C ASN A 227 -5.50 -17.33 10.01
N LEU A 228 -6.23 -16.81 9.03
CA LEU A 228 -6.10 -17.13 7.61
C LEU A 228 -5.34 -16.05 6.83
N GLY A 229 -4.66 -15.15 7.55
CA GLY A 229 -3.91 -14.02 7.00
C GLY A 229 -4.80 -12.96 6.34
N GLY A 230 -4.18 -12.07 5.56
CA GLY A 230 -4.88 -11.06 4.77
C GLY A 230 -5.85 -11.68 3.78
N SER A 231 -5.42 -12.70 3.04
CA SER A 231 -6.26 -13.33 2.01
C SER A 231 -7.55 -13.91 2.59
N GLY A 232 -7.48 -14.60 3.74
CA GLY A 232 -8.68 -15.12 4.40
C GLY A 232 -9.54 -14.05 5.06
N GLY A 233 -8.94 -12.96 5.53
CA GLY A 233 -9.66 -11.78 6.01
C GLY A 233 -10.49 -11.13 4.89
N TYR A 234 -9.84 -10.73 3.81
CA TYR A 234 -10.52 -10.09 2.67
C TYR A 234 -11.46 -11.05 1.91
N SER A 235 -11.14 -12.35 1.87
CA SER A 235 -12.07 -13.37 1.40
C SER A 235 -13.33 -13.40 2.27
N ARG A 236 -13.21 -13.34 3.61
CA ARG A 236 -14.38 -13.23 4.49
C ARG A 236 -15.19 -11.96 4.23
N VAL A 237 -14.54 -10.81 4.07
CA VAL A 237 -15.22 -9.55 3.73
C VAL A 237 -16.05 -9.72 2.46
N MET A 238 -15.43 -10.18 1.37
CA MET A 238 -16.12 -10.35 0.09
C MET A 238 -17.25 -11.38 0.17
N TYR A 239 -17.01 -12.50 0.87
CA TYR A 239 -18.01 -13.54 1.08
C TYR A 239 -19.26 -13.00 1.79
N GLU A 240 -19.07 -12.28 2.89
CA GLU A 240 -20.17 -11.70 3.67
C GLU A 240 -20.88 -10.59 2.92
N ALA A 241 -20.15 -9.71 2.21
CA ALA A 241 -20.74 -8.64 1.40
C ALA A 241 -21.61 -9.20 0.27
N LEU A 242 -21.15 -10.26 -0.41
CA LEU A 242 -21.92 -10.87 -1.49
C LEU A 242 -23.12 -11.68 -0.98
N LYS A 243 -22.98 -12.37 0.15
CA LYS A 243 -24.00 -13.30 0.66
C LYS A 243 -25.06 -12.63 1.52
N ASN A 244 -24.67 -11.67 2.35
CA ASN A 244 -25.48 -11.15 3.46
C ASN A 244 -25.78 -9.66 3.36
N THR A 245 -25.37 -8.98 2.29
CA THR A 245 -25.73 -7.59 2.01
C THR A 245 -26.11 -7.38 0.54
N ASP A 246 -26.74 -6.24 0.26
CA ASP A 246 -27.07 -5.75 -1.09
C ASP A 246 -26.16 -4.58 -1.52
N CYS A 247 -25.03 -4.40 -0.82
CA CYS A 247 -24.07 -3.34 -1.11
C CYS A 247 -23.53 -3.44 -2.54
N GLN A 248 -23.44 -2.30 -3.22
CA GLN A 248 -23.06 -2.19 -4.63
C GLN A 248 -21.55 -2.02 -4.81
N GLN A 249 -20.86 -1.55 -3.76
CA GLN A 249 -19.41 -1.41 -3.70
C GLN A 249 -18.87 -2.17 -2.49
N ILE A 250 -17.81 -2.93 -2.68
CA ILE A 250 -17.04 -3.56 -1.59
C ILE A 250 -15.77 -2.74 -1.44
N LEU A 251 -15.51 -2.20 -0.24
CA LEU A 251 -14.32 -1.41 0.04
C LEU A 251 -13.43 -2.15 1.04
N PHE A 252 -12.31 -2.66 0.56
CA PHE A 252 -11.26 -3.21 1.41
C PHE A 252 -10.48 -2.08 2.08
N MET A 253 -10.31 -2.19 3.40
CA MET A 253 -9.50 -1.30 4.24
C MET A 253 -8.75 -2.14 5.29
N ASP A 254 -7.71 -1.57 5.91
CA ASP A 254 -6.92 -2.23 6.96
C ASP A 254 -7.28 -1.70 8.37
N ASP A 255 -6.82 -2.39 9.42
CA ASP A 255 -7.09 -1.99 10.81
C ASP A 255 -6.09 -0.95 11.36
N ASP A 256 -4.83 -0.99 10.96
CA ASP A 256 -3.76 -0.10 11.42
C ASP A 256 -3.54 1.13 10.53
N ILE A 257 -4.64 1.82 10.22
CA ILE A 257 -4.67 3.03 9.40
C ILE A 257 -5.15 4.27 10.14
N ARG A 258 -4.76 5.46 9.66
CA ARG A 258 -5.52 6.70 9.88
C ARG A 258 -6.25 7.09 8.60
N ILE A 259 -7.51 7.44 8.71
CA ILE A 259 -8.37 7.70 7.55
C ILE A 259 -8.50 9.20 7.30
N GLU A 260 -8.30 9.65 6.06
CA GLU A 260 -8.89 10.90 5.58
C GLU A 260 -10.29 10.57 5.01
N PRO A 261 -11.41 10.91 5.68
CA PRO A 261 -12.73 10.41 5.28
C PRO A 261 -13.12 10.76 3.84
N ASP A 262 -12.70 11.92 3.33
CA ASP A 262 -12.97 12.32 1.95
C ASP A 262 -12.37 11.37 0.90
N THR A 263 -11.33 10.61 1.25
CA THR A 263 -10.76 9.54 0.41
C THR A 263 -11.81 8.52 0.00
N ILE A 264 -12.68 8.09 0.92
CA ILE A 264 -13.74 7.11 0.65
C ILE A 264 -14.71 7.67 -0.40
N LEU A 265 -15.05 8.95 -0.29
CA LEU A 265 -15.95 9.62 -1.23
C LEU A 265 -15.32 9.81 -2.61
N ARG A 266 -14.02 10.15 -2.68
CA ARG A 266 -13.29 10.28 -3.96
C ARG A 266 -13.22 8.96 -4.71
N VAL A 267 -12.90 7.88 -4.01
CA VAL A 267 -12.87 6.52 -4.55
C VAL A 267 -14.27 6.10 -5.03
N LEU A 268 -15.30 6.32 -4.21
CA LEU A 268 -16.69 6.07 -4.57
C LEU A 268 -17.13 6.87 -5.80
N ALA A 269 -16.78 8.16 -5.87
CA ALA A 269 -17.15 9.03 -6.97
C ALA A 269 -16.51 8.54 -8.29
N MET A 270 -15.22 8.20 -8.28
CA MET A 270 -14.56 7.60 -9.46
C MET A 270 -15.23 6.28 -9.87
N SER A 271 -15.59 5.42 -8.91
CA SER A 271 -16.28 4.15 -9.18
C SER A 271 -17.65 4.38 -9.85
N ARG A 272 -18.42 5.36 -9.37
CA ARG A 272 -19.77 5.66 -9.90
C ARG A 272 -19.74 6.34 -11.27
N PHE A 273 -18.73 7.15 -11.53
CA PHE A 273 -18.54 7.83 -12.82
C PHE A 273 -17.70 7.01 -13.81
N ALA A 274 -17.25 5.80 -13.47
CA ALA A 274 -16.40 4.99 -14.33
C ALA A 274 -17.06 4.70 -15.69
N LYS A 275 -16.28 4.72 -16.78
CA LYS A 275 -16.75 4.41 -18.15
C LYS A 275 -17.20 2.95 -18.27
N THR A 276 -16.52 2.07 -17.56
CA THR A 276 -16.78 0.63 -17.44
C THR A 276 -16.54 0.23 -15.98
N PRO A 277 -17.13 -0.88 -15.50
CA PRO A 277 -16.82 -1.38 -14.17
C PRO A 277 -15.31 -1.56 -14.00
N MET A 278 -14.77 -1.13 -12.87
CA MET A 278 -13.32 -1.12 -12.62
C MET A 278 -13.03 -1.11 -11.12
N LEU A 279 -11.82 -1.51 -10.74
CA LEU A 279 -11.32 -1.39 -9.38
C LEU A 279 -10.76 0.02 -9.17
N VAL A 280 -11.09 0.64 -8.04
CA VAL A 280 -10.62 1.98 -7.67
C VAL A 280 -9.90 1.90 -6.33
N GLY A 281 -8.59 2.08 -6.37
CA GLY A 281 -7.71 2.06 -5.21
C GLY A 281 -7.37 3.46 -4.70
N GLY A 282 -7.20 3.56 -3.39
CA GLY A 282 -6.55 4.70 -2.73
C GLY A 282 -5.04 4.46 -2.60
N GLN A 283 -4.28 5.55 -2.61
CA GLN A 283 -2.86 5.57 -2.32
C GLN A 283 -2.59 5.43 -0.81
N MET A 284 -1.33 5.20 -0.47
CA MET A 284 -0.86 5.09 0.91
C MET A 284 0.10 6.24 1.20
N LEU A 285 -0.20 7.03 2.23
CA LEU A 285 0.76 7.93 2.90
C LEU A 285 1.46 7.17 4.03
N ASN A 286 2.72 7.48 4.30
CA ASN A 286 3.48 6.81 5.35
C ASN A 286 2.99 7.27 6.74
N LEU A 287 2.55 6.35 7.60
CA LEU A 287 2.08 6.70 8.94
C LEU A 287 3.18 7.28 9.85
N GLN A 288 4.45 6.93 9.63
CA GLN A 288 5.59 7.40 10.42
C GLN A 288 6.20 8.71 9.88
N GLU A 289 6.03 8.96 8.59
CA GLU A 289 6.47 10.18 7.88
C GLU A 289 5.27 10.78 7.15
N PRO A 290 4.36 11.47 7.84
CA PRO A 290 2.98 11.64 7.36
C PRO A 290 2.80 12.59 6.18
N SER A 291 3.83 13.30 5.72
CA SER A 291 3.83 14.05 4.46
C SER A 291 4.31 13.24 3.25
N HIS A 292 4.74 11.99 3.44
CA HIS A 292 5.34 11.16 2.40
C HIS A 292 4.31 10.27 1.74
N LEU A 293 4.21 10.37 0.42
CA LEU A 293 3.51 9.39 -0.42
C LEU A 293 4.38 8.16 -0.62
N HIS A 294 3.80 7.00 -0.35
CA HIS A 294 4.49 5.74 -0.52
C HIS A 294 4.90 5.51 -1.97
N ILE A 295 3.93 5.54 -2.90
CA ILE A 295 4.14 5.38 -4.34
C ILE A 295 2.92 5.91 -5.11
N MET A 296 3.11 6.38 -6.34
CA MET A 296 1.99 6.78 -7.21
C MET A 296 1.16 5.59 -7.72
N GLY A 297 1.80 4.45 -7.95
CA GLY A 297 1.18 3.22 -8.45
C GLY A 297 2.19 2.11 -8.72
N GLU A 298 1.70 0.86 -8.78
CA GLU A 298 2.52 -0.34 -8.90
C GLU A 298 2.07 -1.25 -10.06
N VAL A 299 3.02 -1.99 -10.62
CA VAL A 299 2.83 -2.93 -11.74
C VAL A 299 3.61 -4.22 -11.50
N VAL A 300 3.29 -5.28 -12.23
CA VAL A 300 4.05 -6.53 -12.25
C VAL A 300 5.02 -6.53 -13.43
N ASN A 301 6.33 -6.51 -13.13
CA ASN A 301 7.38 -6.49 -14.15
C ASN A 301 7.40 -7.81 -14.93
N GLN A 302 7.05 -7.74 -16.22
CA GLN A 302 6.96 -8.89 -17.12
C GLN A 302 8.31 -9.58 -17.43
N SER A 303 9.46 -9.00 -17.07
CA SER A 303 10.78 -9.63 -17.32
C SER A 303 11.16 -10.69 -16.29
N ASN A 304 10.59 -10.62 -15.09
CA ASN A 304 10.89 -11.54 -14.00
C ASN A 304 9.67 -11.85 -13.12
N PHE A 305 8.50 -11.30 -13.42
CA PHE A 305 7.28 -11.39 -12.63
C PHE A 305 7.48 -10.95 -11.17
N MET A 306 7.95 -9.72 -10.98
CA MET A 306 8.09 -9.09 -9.66
C MET A 306 7.31 -7.79 -9.67
N TRP A 307 6.47 -7.56 -8.67
CA TRP A 307 5.83 -6.26 -8.49
C TRP A 307 6.90 -5.17 -8.28
N THR A 308 6.62 -3.99 -8.80
CA THR A 308 7.55 -2.85 -8.80
C THR A 308 6.77 -1.55 -8.92
N ALA A 309 7.42 -0.42 -8.62
CA ALA A 309 6.91 0.89 -9.02
C ALA A 309 6.60 0.91 -10.52
N ALA A 310 5.46 1.50 -10.87
CA ALA A 310 5.08 1.76 -12.25
C ALA A 310 6.16 2.60 -12.97
N PRO A 311 6.27 2.52 -14.31
CA PRO A 311 7.14 3.42 -15.07
C PRO A 311 6.87 4.88 -14.71
N HIS A 312 7.94 5.65 -14.46
CA HIS A 312 7.87 7.05 -14.03
C HIS A 312 7.23 7.29 -12.65
N ALA A 313 7.12 6.26 -11.80
CA ALA A 313 6.82 6.41 -10.39
C ALA A 313 8.06 6.07 -9.54
N GLU A 314 8.27 6.84 -8.47
CA GLU A 314 9.34 6.62 -7.49
C GLU A 314 8.72 6.51 -6.09
N TYR A 315 9.30 5.65 -5.26
CA TYR A 315 8.85 5.50 -3.88
C TYR A 315 9.24 6.71 -3.04
N ASP A 316 8.47 6.94 -1.98
CA ASP A 316 8.80 7.85 -0.88
C ASP A 316 8.96 9.31 -1.33
N HIS A 317 7.85 9.89 -1.82
CA HIS A 317 7.77 11.28 -2.22
C HIS A 317 7.27 12.15 -1.06
N ASP A 318 8.16 12.93 -0.44
CA ASP A 318 7.78 13.92 0.57
C ASP A 318 7.21 15.19 -0.08
N PHE A 319 5.92 15.47 0.17
CA PHE A 319 5.29 16.71 -0.30
C PHE A 319 5.73 17.97 0.46
N ALA A 320 6.33 17.82 1.65
CA ALA A 320 6.84 18.96 2.40
C ALA A 320 8.16 19.50 1.81
N GLU A 321 9.05 18.61 1.36
CA GLU A 321 10.28 18.94 0.64
C GLU A 321 10.07 19.17 -0.87
N PHE A 322 9.20 18.37 -1.51
CA PHE A 322 8.95 18.40 -2.95
C PHE A 322 7.47 18.69 -3.26
N PRO A 323 7.02 19.96 -3.21
CA PRO A 323 5.64 20.33 -3.47
C PRO A 323 5.16 19.90 -4.85
N LEU A 324 3.86 19.63 -5.01
CA LEU A 324 3.28 19.24 -6.30
C LEU A 324 3.50 20.33 -7.38
N GLY A 325 3.39 21.60 -7.02
CA GLY A 325 3.59 22.73 -7.95
C GLY A 325 5.04 23.12 -8.24
N ASP A 326 6.03 22.33 -7.79
CA ASP A 326 7.46 22.65 -7.94
C ASP A 326 8.08 22.14 -9.25
N LYS A 327 9.25 22.69 -9.62
CA LYS A 327 9.96 22.40 -10.87
C LYS A 327 11.01 21.29 -10.76
N ASN A 328 11.17 20.66 -9.60
CA ASN A 328 12.12 19.56 -9.44
C ASN A 328 11.66 18.29 -10.19
N ASP A 329 12.62 17.41 -10.52
CA ASP A 329 12.36 16.22 -11.34
C ASP A 329 11.37 15.25 -10.67
N ARG A 330 11.40 15.10 -9.34
CA ARG A 330 10.48 14.21 -8.62
C ARG A 330 9.04 14.71 -8.67
N SER A 331 8.82 16.00 -8.40
CA SER A 331 7.50 16.61 -8.54
C SER A 331 6.98 16.53 -9.97
N ALA A 332 7.85 16.73 -10.97
CA ALA A 332 7.46 16.62 -12.38
C ALA A 332 6.90 15.24 -12.75
N LEU A 333 7.39 14.15 -12.13
CA LEU A 333 6.87 12.79 -12.35
C LEU A 333 5.40 12.65 -11.91
N LEU A 334 4.98 13.34 -10.84
CA LEU A 334 3.62 13.28 -10.30
C LEU A 334 2.56 13.82 -11.27
N HIS A 335 2.97 14.58 -12.29
CA HIS A 335 2.06 15.10 -13.31
C HIS A 335 1.75 14.11 -14.42
N ARG A 336 2.43 12.97 -14.51
CA ARG A 336 2.04 11.90 -15.43
C ARG A 336 0.83 11.14 -14.89
N ARG A 337 -0.02 10.66 -15.79
CA ARG A 337 -0.97 9.60 -15.44
C ARG A 337 -0.18 8.31 -15.30
N ILE A 338 -0.23 7.72 -14.12
CA ILE A 338 0.46 6.47 -13.79
C ILE A 338 -0.58 5.35 -13.87
N ASP A 339 -0.39 4.45 -14.81
CA ASP A 339 -1.21 3.25 -14.96
C ASP A 339 -0.65 2.12 -14.10
N VAL A 340 -1.55 1.29 -13.58
CA VAL A 340 -1.26 0.25 -12.59
C VAL A 340 -1.86 -1.08 -13.00
N ASP A 341 -1.25 -2.18 -12.55
CA ASP A 341 -1.83 -3.52 -12.71
C ASP A 341 -2.78 -3.86 -11.55
N PHE A 342 -2.54 -3.29 -10.36
CA PHE A 342 -3.28 -3.56 -9.14
C PHE A 342 -3.17 -2.39 -8.15
N ASN A 343 -3.90 -2.47 -7.04
CA ASN A 343 -3.74 -1.60 -5.88
C ASN A 343 -3.77 -2.44 -4.61
N GLY A 344 -2.94 -2.09 -3.63
CA GLY A 344 -2.97 -2.75 -2.32
C GLY A 344 -4.33 -2.60 -1.62
N TRP A 345 -4.63 -3.52 -0.72
CA TRP A 345 -5.94 -3.64 -0.08
C TRP A 345 -6.16 -2.74 1.15
N TRP A 346 -5.21 -1.86 1.46
CA TRP A 346 -5.41 -0.81 2.47
C TRP A 346 -6.53 0.16 2.11
N THR A 347 -6.82 0.34 0.81
CA THR A 347 -7.99 1.05 0.29
C THR A 347 -8.24 0.58 -1.14
N CYS A 348 -9.16 -0.35 -1.35
CA CYS A 348 -9.50 -0.84 -2.68
C CYS A 348 -11.00 -1.09 -2.83
N MET A 349 -11.64 -0.37 -3.74
CA MET A 349 -13.06 -0.50 -4.05
C MET A 349 -13.27 -1.44 -5.24
N ILE A 350 -14.08 -2.47 -5.02
CA ILE A 350 -14.42 -3.50 -6.00
C ILE A 350 -15.95 -3.44 -6.23
N PRO A 351 -16.42 -3.24 -7.48
CA PRO A 351 -17.85 -3.31 -7.77
C PRO A 351 -18.42 -4.69 -7.46
N ARG A 352 -19.65 -4.75 -6.94
CA ARG A 352 -20.31 -6.02 -6.57
C ARG A 352 -20.29 -7.05 -7.72
N GLN A 353 -20.69 -6.63 -8.93
CA GLN A 353 -20.74 -7.50 -10.10
C GLN A 353 -19.35 -8.09 -10.47
N VAL A 354 -18.28 -7.31 -10.26
CA VAL A 354 -16.91 -7.74 -10.55
C VAL A 354 -16.48 -8.80 -9.52
N ALA A 355 -16.83 -8.62 -8.24
CA ALA A 355 -16.58 -9.64 -7.22
C ALA A 355 -17.40 -10.93 -7.44
N GLU A 356 -18.63 -10.82 -7.95
CA GLU A 356 -19.46 -11.98 -8.29
C GLU A 356 -18.88 -12.79 -9.46
N GLU A 357 -18.32 -12.10 -10.47
CA GLU A 357 -17.73 -12.73 -11.66
C GLU A 357 -16.33 -13.33 -11.39
N LEU A 358 -15.44 -12.58 -10.74
CA LEU A 358 -14.05 -12.98 -10.52
C LEU A 358 -13.89 -14.02 -9.40
N GLY A 359 -14.87 -14.11 -8.49
CA GLY A 359 -14.81 -14.93 -7.30
C GLY A 359 -13.90 -14.35 -6.20
N GLN A 360 -13.61 -15.18 -5.21
CA GLN A 360 -12.84 -14.82 -4.02
C GLN A 360 -11.35 -14.58 -4.32
N PRO A 361 -10.63 -13.89 -3.40
CA PRO A 361 -9.18 -13.93 -3.30
C PRO A 361 -8.59 -15.35 -3.38
N LEU A 362 -7.34 -15.48 -3.81
CA LEU A 362 -6.60 -16.74 -3.66
C LEU A 362 -6.21 -17.02 -2.21
N PRO A 363 -6.11 -18.29 -1.79
CA PRO A 363 -5.76 -18.69 -0.41
C PRO A 363 -4.25 -18.56 -0.15
N LEU A 364 -3.71 -17.33 -0.13
CA LEU A 364 -2.27 -17.06 -0.13
C LEU A 364 -1.68 -16.69 1.24
N PHE A 365 -2.51 -16.61 2.28
CA PHE A 365 -2.18 -16.05 3.60
C PHE A 365 -1.86 -14.55 3.56
N ILE A 366 -0.73 -14.12 2.99
CA ILE A 366 -0.36 -12.70 2.80
C ILE A 366 0.43 -12.50 1.51
N LYS A 367 0.44 -11.28 0.98
CA LYS A 367 1.23 -10.82 -0.18
C LYS A 367 0.76 -11.47 -1.49
N TRP A 368 0.83 -10.67 -2.57
CA TRP A 368 0.48 -11.04 -3.95
C TRP A 368 -1.00 -11.33 -4.20
N ASP A 369 -1.83 -11.43 -3.17
CA ASP A 369 -3.27 -11.61 -3.27
C ASP A 369 -3.96 -10.39 -3.90
N ASP A 370 -3.48 -9.19 -3.57
CA ASP A 370 -3.87 -7.94 -4.21
C ASP A 370 -3.44 -7.85 -5.69
N ALA A 371 -2.17 -8.14 -5.96
CA ALA A 371 -1.61 -8.15 -7.32
C ALA A 371 -2.31 -9.16 -8.22
N GLU A 372 -2.59 -10.35 -7.69
CA GLU A 372 -3.31 -11.38 -8.42
C GLU A 372 -4.73 -10.96 -8.76
N TYR A 373 -5.46 -10.38 -7.81
CA TYR A 373 -6.84 -9.95 -8.03
C TYR A 373 -6.90 -8.83 -9.08
N GLY A 374 -5.92 -7.90 -9.08
CA GLY A 374 -5.78 -6.86 -10.10
C GLY A 374 -5.51 -7.43 -11.50
N LEU A 375 -4.58 -8.39 -11.62
CA LEU A 375 -4.29 -9.08 -12.88
C LEU A 375 -5.51 -9.85 -13.40
N ARG A 376 -6.16 -10.63 -12.53
CA ARG A 376 -7.37 -11.39 -12.88
C ARG A 376 -8.50 -10.48 -13.34
N ALA A 377 -8.69 -9.33 -12.68
CA ALA A 377 -9.66 -8.32 -13.09
C ALA A 377 -9.32 -7.75 -14.47
N GLY A 378 -8.05 -7.41 -14.71
CA GLY A 378 -7.57 -6.91 -16.01
C GLY A 378 -7.81 -7.89 -17.15
N GLU A 379 -7.62 -9.19 -16.93
CA GLU A 379 -7.90 -10.27 -17.90
C GLU A 379 -9.39 -10.38 -18.27
N HIS A 380 -10.30 -9.96 -17.38
CA HIS A 380 -11.74 -9.89 -17.63
C HIS A 380 -12.20 -8.51 -18.15
N GLY A 381 -11.27 -7.60 -18.45
CA GLY A 381 -11.58 -6.27 -18.96
C GLY A 381 -12.00 -5.27 -17.87
N TYR A 382 -11.76 -5.59 -16.59
CA TYR A 382 -11.97 -4.69 -15.45
C TYR A 382 -10.63 -4.08 -15.01
N PRO A 383 -10.27 -2.87 -15.49
CA PRO A 383 -9.00 -2.25 -15.15
C PRO A 383 -8.94 -1.86 -13.67
N THR A 384 -7.73 -1.58 -13.18
CA THR A 384 -7.51 -0.96 -11.86
C THR A 384 -6.99 0.46 -12.04
N VAL A 385 -7.43 1.38 -11.18
CA VAL A 385 -6.83 2.71 -11.03
C VAL A 385 -6.42 2.95 -9.59
N THR A 386 -5.19 3.42 -9.36
CA THR A 386 -4.78 4.03 -8.10
C THR A 386 -5.02 5.53 -8.21
N LEU A 387 -5.92 6.08 -7.39
CA LEU A 387 -6.40 7.46 -7.51
C LEU A 387 -5.54 8.44 -6.68
N PRO A 388 -4.79 9.36 -7.30
CA PRO A 388 -4.04 10.35 -6.55
C PRO A 388 -4.94 11.31 -5.79
N GLY A 389 -4.50 11.74 -4.61
CA GLY A 389 -5.28 12.58 -3.71
C GLY A 389 -6.37 11.81 -2.93
N ALA A 390 -6.51 10.50 -3.14
CA ALA A 390 -7.33 9.65 -2.29
C ALA A 390 -6.38 8.71 -1.55
N ALA A 391 -6.17 8.93 -0.25
CA ALA A 391 -5.24 8.14 0.56
C ALA A 391 -5.67 7.94 2.01
N ILE A 392 -5.08 6.91 2.61
CA ILE A 392 -5.01 6.69 4.05
C ILE A 392 -3.56 6.79 4.51
N TRP A 393 -3.30 6.90 5.81
CA TRP A 393 -1.97 6.70 6.37
C TRP A 393 -1.83 5.28 6.90
N HIS A 394 -0.77 4.58 6.51
CA HIS A 394 -0.46 3.22 6.94
C HIS A 394 1.05 3.03 7.06
N MET A 395 1.50 2.02 7.82
CA MET A 395 2.93 1.74 7.97
C MET A 395 3.56 1.30 6.65
N ALA A 396 4.53 2.07 6.16
CA ALA A 396 5.35 1.68 5.01
C ALA A 396 6.21 0.45 5.31
N TRP A 397 6.64 -0.24 4.25
CA TRP A 397 7.52 -1.41 4.35
C TRP A 397 9.01 -1.07 4.41
N SER A 398 9.40 0.20 4.19
CA SER A 398 10.78 0.70 4.36
C SER A 398 11.38 0.34 5.73
N ASP A 399 10.53 0.20 6.73
CA ASP A 399 10.89 -0.01 8.13
C ASP A 399 10.71 -1.45 8.61
N LYS A 400 10.47 -2.41 7.69
CA LYS A 400 10.19 -3.82 8.00
C LYS A 400 11.22 -4.78 7.35
N ASP A 401 11.54 -5.87 8.06
CA ASP A 401 12.43 -6.97 7.59
C ASP A 401 11.70 -8.00 6.67
N ASP A 402 10.63 -7.60 5.97
CA ASP A 402 9.71 -8.52 5.30
C ASP A 402 10.34 -9.33 4.15
N ALA A 403 11.46 -8.85 3.59
CA ALA A 403 12.21 -9.54 2.55
C ALA A 403 13.19 -10.62 3.08
N ILE A 404 13.40 -10.73 4.39
CA ILE A 404 14.33 -11.70 5.00
C ILE A 404 13.72 -12.56 6.11
N ASP A 405 12.61 -12.14 6.71
CA ASP A 405 11.94 -12.86 7.79
C ASP A 405 11.02 -13.99 7.29
N TRP A 406 10.04 -14.39 8.10
CA TRP A 406 9.07 -15.43 7.73
C TRP A 406 8.23 -15.06 6.50
N GLN A 407 8.06 -13.77 6.19
CA GLN A 407 7.31 -13.29 5.03
C GLN A 407 8.03 -13.63 3.72
N ALA A 408 9.36 -13.82 3.72
CA ALA A 408 10.12 -14.20 2.53
C ALA A 408 9.68 -15.57 1.95
N TYR A 409 9.12 -16.47 2.78
CA TYR A 409 8.47 -17.69 2.31
C TYR A 409 7.23 -17.37 1.44
N PHE A 410 6.33 -16.52 1.96
CA PHE A 410 5.10 -16.14 1.28
C PHE A 410 5.39 -15.30 0.03
N HIS A 411 6.35 -14.36 0.08
CA HIS A 411 6.78 -13.59 -1.07
C HIS A 411 7.20 -14.46 -2.26
N LEU A 412 7.99 -15.51 -2.03
CA LEU A 412 8.45 -16.39 -3.12
C LEU A 412 7.36 -17.37 -3.55
N ARG A 413 6.70 -18.05 -2.60
CA ARG A 413 5.66 -19.04 -2.91
C ARG A 413 4.54 -18.40 -3.72
N ASN A 414 4.03 -17.26 -3.24
CA ASN A 414 2.89 -16.61 -3.85
C ASN A 414 3.25 -15.94 -5.17
N ARG A 415 4.48 -15.38 -5.31
CA ARG A 415 5.00 -14.95 -6.62
C ARG A 415 4.95 -16.07 -7.66
N LEU A 416 5.35 -17.29 -7.28
CA LEU A 416 5.32 -18.44 -8.19
C LEU A 416 3.90 -18.87 -8.54
N VAL A 417 2.98 -18.89 -7.56
CA VAL A 417 1.55 -19.19 -7.78
C VAL A 417 0.93 -18.19 -8.77
N VAL A 418 1.10 -16.90 -8.52
CA VAL A 418 0.50 -15.83 -9.34
C VAL A 418 1.17 -15.78 -10.73
N ALA A 419 2.48 -16.04 -10.81
CA ALA A 419 3.17 -16.19 -12.09
C ALA A 419 2.61 -17.37 -12.91
N ALA A 420 2.32 -18.51 -12.27
CA ALA A 420 1.75 -19.67 -12.96
C ALA A 420 0.34 -19.39 -13.49
N LEU A 421 -0.43 -18.55 -12.80
CA LEU A 421 -1.78 -18.16 -13.23
C LEU A 421 -1.75 -17.17 -14.41
N HIS A 422 -0.98 -16.08 -14.29
CA HIS A 422 -1.16 -14.89 -15.15
C HIS A 422 0.00 -14.62 -16.12
N TRP A 423 1.05 -15.43 -16.15
CA TRP A 423 2.24 -15.15 -16.95
C TRP A 423 2.58 -16.25 -17.93
N ASP A 424 2.67 -15.91 -19.21
CA ASP A 424 3.16 -16.78 -20.28
C ASP A 424 4.62 -16.52 -20.67
N GLY A 425 5.33 -15.63 -19.96
CA GLY A 425 6.73 -15.26 -20.26
C GLY A 425 7.78 -16.31 -19.87
N ASP A 426 9.06 -16.00 -20.10
CA ASP A 426 10.17 -16.92 -19.82
C ASP A 426 10.52 -16.97 -18.32
N ILE A 427 10.32 -18.14 -17.72
CA ILE A 427 10.64 -18.43 -16.31
C ILE A 427 12.12 -18.22 -15.97
N ALA A 428 13.04 -18.24 -16.95
CA ALA A 428 14.47 -18.04 -16.73
C ALA A 428 14.76 -16.67 -16.08
N GLY A 429 13.99 -15.63 -16.40
CA GLY A 429 14.14 -14.30 -15.78
C GLY A 429 13.86 -14.32 -14.27
N LEU A 430 12.78 -15.00 -13.87
CA LEU A 430 12.41 -15.19 -12.47
C LEU A 430 13.46 -16.05 -11.74
N VAL A 431 13.88 -17.18 -12.32
CA VAL A 431 14.88 -18.07 -11.71
C VAL A 431 16.22 -17.37 -11.56
N ARG A 432 16.66 -16.57 -12.55
CA ARG A 432 17.88 -15.75 -12.45
C ARG A 432 17.76 -14.68 -11.35
N SER A 433 16.60 -14.05 -11.24
CA SER A 433 16.28 -13.09 -10.16
C SER A 433 16.41 -13.78 -8.79
N HIS A 434 15.81 -14.96 -8.63
CA HIS A 434 15.88 -15.73 -7.38
C HIS A 434 17.29 -16.26 -7.08
N LEU A 435 18.07 -16.69 -8.07
CA LEU A 435 19.46 -17.10 -7.88
C LEU A 435 20.31 -15.93 -7.36
N LYS A 436 20.15 -14.73 -7.92
CA LYS A 436 20.84 -13.53 -7.45
C LYS A 436 20.47 -13.22 -5.99
N ALA A 437 19.19 -13.31 -5.63
CA ALA A 437 18.72 -13.12 -4.26
C ALA A 437 19.29 -14.18 -3.31
N THR A 438 19.27 -15.46 -3.70
CA THR A 438 19.83 -16.58 -2.93
C THR A 438 21.31 -16.34 -2.61
N LEU A 439 22.12 -15.98 -3.61
CA LEU A 439 23.54 -15.70 -3.41
C LEU A 439 23.76 -14.48 -2.49
N LYS A 440 22.91 -13.46 -2.59
CA LYS A 440 22.92 -12.30 -1.70
C LYS A 440 22.61 -12.72 -0.25
N HIS A 441 21.56 -13.49 -0.02
CA HIS A 441 21.19 -13.97 1.32
C HIS A 441 22.31 -14.80 1.96
N LEU A 442 22.90 -15.73 1.19
CA LEU A 442 24.03 -16.52 1.68
C LEU A 442 25.26 -15.65 2.00
N ALA A 443 25.54 -14.63 1.19
CA ALA A 443 26.61 -13.66 1.45
C ALA A 443 26.34 -12.76 2.66
N CYS A 444 25.06 -12.52 2.99
CA CYS A 444 24.61 -11.80 4.18
C CYS A 444 24.40 -12.69 5.41
N LEU A 445 24.70 -13.99 5.32
CA LEU A 445 24.51 -14.99 6.38
C LEU A 445 23.03 -15.18 6.80
N GLU A 446 22.11 -14.97 5.87
CA GLU A 446 20.64 -15.10 6.03
C GLU A 446 20.22 -16.53 5.64
N TYR A 447 20.66 -17.52 6.42
CA TYR A 447 20.51 -18.93 6.08
C TYR A 447 19.08 -19.44 6.27
N SER A 448 18.38 -18.93 7.29
CA SER A 448 16.97 -19.25 7.51
C SER A 448 16.11 -18.84 6.31
N THR A 449 16.38 -17.67 5.72
CA THR A 449 15.68 -17.12 4.56
C THR A 449 15.79 -18.05 3.35
N VAL A 450 16.98 -18.57 3.06
CA VAL A 450 17.18 -19.53 1.95
C VAL A 450 16.48 -20.85 2.25
N ALA A 451 16.47 -21.31 3.50
CA ALA A 451 15.79 -22.54 3.90
C ALA A 451 14.28 -22.46 3.70
N ILE A 452 13.64 -21.37 4.16
CA ILE A 452 12.20 -21.16 3.98
C ILE A 452 11.86 -20.86 2.51
N GLN A 453 12.72 -20.19 1.74
CA GLN A 453 12.51 -20.03 0.29
C GLN A 453 12.60 -21.37 -0.46
N ASN A 454 13.48 -22.28 -0.04
CA ASN A 454 13.50 -23.64 -0.60
C ASN A 454 12.16 -24.35 -0.35
N ARG A 455 11.63 -24.23 0.86
CA ARG A 455 10.31 -24.76 1.20
C ARG A 455 9.20 -24.10 0.37
N ALA A 456 9.25 -22.79 0.17
CA ALA A 456 8.29 -22.06 -0.65
C ALA A 456 8.18 -22.62 -2.08
N ILE A 457 9.32 -23.02 -2.67
CA ILE A 457 9.33 -23.67 -3.98
C ILE A 457 8.73 -25.08 -3.90
N ASP A 458 9.03 -25.85 -2.85
CA ASP A 458 8.45 -27.19 -2.67
C ASP A 458 6.92 -27.13 -2.54
N ASP A 459 6.41 -26.21 -1.72
CA ASP A 459 4.97 -26.04 -1.48
C ASP A 459 4.25 -25.54 -2.75
N PHE A 460 4.89 -24.66 -3.56
CA PHE A 460 4.38 -24.31 -4.89
C PHE A 460 4.32 -25.52 -5.83
N LEU A 461 5.39 -26.32 -5.90
CA LEU A 461 5.49 -27.49 -6.77
C LEU A 461 4.60 -28.67 -6.34
N ALA A 462 4.07 -28.63 -5.11
CA ALA A 462 3.09 -29.59 -4.60
C ALA A 462 1.66 -29.32 -5.09
N GLY A 463 1.40 -28.13 -5.67
CA GLY A 463 0.16 -27.82 -6.38
C GLY A 463 -0.89 -27.04 -5.57
N PRO A 464 -1.95 -26.57 -6.25
CA PRO A 464 -2.94 -25.65 -5.70
C PRO A 464 -3.74 -26.21 -4.52
N GLU A 465 -4.08 -27.50 -4.51
CA GLU A 465 -4.76 -28.16 -3.39
C GLU A 465 -3.91 -28.14 -2.12
N HIS A 466 -2.60 -28.35 -2.28
CA HIS A 466 -1.65 -28.26 -1.17
C HIS A 466 -1.60 -26.83 -0.64
N ILE A 467 -1.47 -25.82 -1.51
CA ILE A 467 -1.50 -24.39 -1.14
C ILE A 467 -2.75 -24.06 -0.31
N PHE A 468 -3.93 -24.50 -0.75
CA PHE A 468 -5.16 -24.29 0.01
C PHE A 468 -5.12 -24.97 1.39
N SER A 469 -4.64 -26.22 1.45
CA SER A 469 -4.60 -27.02 2.70
C SER A 469 -3.66 -26.45 3.77
N ILE A 470 -2.66 -25.67 3.37
CA ILE A 470 -1.67 -25.07 4.28
C ILE A 470 -1.95 -23.60 4.62
N LEU A 471 -3.15 -23.10 4.31
CA LEU A 471 -3.52 -21.70 4.53
C LEU A 471 -3.25 -21.25 5.98
N GLU A 472 -3.70 -22.03 6.96
CA GLU A 472 -3.46 -21.75 8.38
C GLU A 472 -2.11 -22.32 8.87
N SER A 473 -1.77 -23.55 8.47
CA SER A 473 -0.62 -24.29 9.01
C SER A 473 0.74 -23.82 8.48
N GLY A 474 0.77 -23.09 7.36
CA GLY A 474 2.01 -22.63 6.73
C GLY A 474 2.84 -21.70 7.61
N LEU A 475 2.21 -20.75 8.32
CA LEU A 475 2.93 -19.79 9.16
C LEU A 475 3.63 -20.46 10.38
N PRO A 476 2.92 -21.25 11.23
CA PRO A 476 3.57 -21.95 12.35
C PRO A 476 4.76 -22.81 11.92
N GLU A 477 4.64 -23.43 10.76
CA GLU A 477 5.63 -24.33 10.21
C GLU A 477 6.87 -23.60 9.66
N VAL A 478 6.69 -22.42 9.06
CA VAL A 478 7.79 -21.51 8.71
C VAL A 478 8.51 -21.04 9.99
N HIS A 479 7.77 -20.67 11.03
CA HIS A 479 8.39 -20.30 12.32
C HIS A 479 9.17 -21.46 12.93
N ARG A 480 8.66 -22.69 12.88
CA ARG A 480 9.36 -23.88 13.36
C ARG A 480 10.69 -24.07 12.64
N LEU A 481 10.70 -23.99 11.32
CA LEU A 481 11.92 -24.11 10.52
C LEU A 481 12.93 -23.01 10.86
N ARG A 482 12.48 -21.76 11.02
CA ARG A 482 13.37 -20.63 11.34
C ARG A 482 14.05 -20.77 12.71
N LYS A 483 13.41 -21.39 13.70
CA LYS A 483 14.01 -21.61 15.03
C LYS A 483 15.27 -22.48 15.01
N GLU A 484 15.51 -23.24 13.95
CA GLU A 484 16.72 -24.07 13.78
C GLU A 484 17.95 -23.24 13.33
N TYR A 485 17.78 -21.94 13.08
CA TYR A 485 18.79 -21.07 12.49
C TYR A 485 19.10 -19.86 13.39
N PRO A 486 20.37 -19.65 13.81
CA PRO A 486 20.76 -18.51 14.64
C PRO A 486 20.44 -17.13 14.03
N ASP A 487 20.44 -17.02 12.69
CA ASP A 487 20.11 -15.77 11.99
C ASP A 487 18.63 -15.37 12.07
N ALA A 488 17.77 -16.21 12.66
CA ALA A 488 16.36 -15.94 12.87
C ALA A 488 15.92 -15.93 14.34
N VAL A 489 16.84 -16.17 15.28
CA VAL A 489 16.55 -16.08 16.72
C VAL A 489 16.85 -14.67 17.19
N VAL A 490 15.79 -13.89 17.41
CA VAL A 490 15.91 -12.51 17.90
C VAL A 490 16.24 -12.51 19.38
N LEU A 491 17.32 -11.82 19.73
CA LEU A 491 17.71 -11.50 21.10
C LEU A 491 17.35 -10.04 21.40
N PRO A 492 16.98 -9.71 22.65
CA PRO A 492 16.60 -8.34 23.03
C PRO A 492 17.67 -7.29 22.70
N ALA A 493 18.95 -7.61 22.90
CA ALA A 493 20.05 -6.69 22.62
C ALA A 493 21.36 -7.42 22.33
N ALA A 494 22.29 -6.74 21.67
CA ALA A 494 23.63 -7.27 21.45
C ALA A 494 24.42 -7.49 22.76
N SER A 495 24.03 -6.83 23.85
CA SER A 495 24.64 -7.01 25.18
C SER A 495 24.30 -8.34 25.86
N GLU A 496 23.32 -9.09 25.34
CA GLU A 496 23.02 -10.46 25.76
C GLU A 496 24.11 -11.46 25.31
N LEU A 497 25.00 -11.03 24.41
CA LEU A 497 26.12 -11.82 23.90
C LEU A 497 27.46 -11.24 24.38
N PRO A 498 28.56 -12.03 24.33
CA PRO A 498 29.88 -11.50 24.63
C PRO A 498 30.21 -10.26 23.77
N PRO A 499 30.94 -9.27 24.33
CA PRO A 499 31.27 -8.05 23.59
C PRO A 499 32.08 -8.38 22.33
N PRO A 500 31.93 -7.60 21.25
CA PRO A 500 32.52 -7.97 19.97
C PRO A 500 34.05 -8.05 20.03
N GLN A 501 34.65 -8.90 19.20
CA GLN A 501 36.11 -9.03 19.10
C GLN A 501 36.75 -7.74 18.56
N HIS A 502 36.02 -7.02 17.70
CA HIS A 502 36.49 -5.84 17.01
C HIS A 502 35.50 -4.68 17.12
N LYS A 503 36.04 -3.46 17.06
CA LYS A 503 35.21 -2.26 16.91
C LYS A 503 34.78 -2.11 15.45
N THR A 504 33.51 -1.79 15.25
CA THR A 504 32.92 -1.45 13.95
C THR A 504 33.66 -0.26 13.32
N LYS A 505 34.10 -0.42 12.06
CA LYS A 505 34.66 0.65 11.23
C LYS A 505 33.68 1.01 10.12
N ALA A 506 33.57 2.30 9.82
CA ALA A 506 32.74 2.78 8.71
C ALA A 506 33.25 2.19 7.39
N MET A 507 32.33 1.63 6.60
CA MET A 507 32.62 1.01 5.32
C MET A 507 31.74 1.63 4.25
N LYS A 508 32.35 2.43 3.37
CA LYS A 508 31.61 3.09 2.29
C LYS A 508 31.00 2.06 1.32
N PRO A 509 29.73 2.22 0.89
CA PRO A 509 29.15 1.40 -0.16
C PRO A 509 30.01 1.44 -1.45
N PRO A 510 30.31 0.27 -2.05
CA PRO A 510 31.08 0.23 -3.29
C PRO A 510 30.18 0.64 -4.47
N VAL A 511 30.50 1.79 -5.08
CA VAL A 511 29.72 2.36 -6.20
C VAL A 511 30.40 2.17 -7.57
N ASN A 512 31.73 1.97 -7.59
CA ASN A 512 32.46 1.79 -8.85
C ASN A 512 32.73 0.29 -9.17
N PRO A 513 32.83 -0.10 -10.45
CA PRO A 513 32.95 -1.51 -10.85
C PRO A 513 34.16 -2.25 -10.26
N VAL A 514 35.30 -1.56 -10.12
CA VAL A 514 36.53 -2.15 -9.56
C VAL A 514 36.35 -2.50 -8.09
N SER A 515 35.80 -1.57 -7.30
CA SER A 515 35.53 -1.77 -5.88
C SER A 515 34.51 -2.87 -5.64
N ILE A 516 33.45 -2.94 -6.46
CA ILE A 516 32.44 -4.00 -6.39
C ILE A 516 33.09 -5.36 -6.66
N SER A 517 33.89 -5.45 -7.72
CA SER A 517 34.58 -6.69 -8.12
C SER A 517 35.57 -7.16 -7.06
N TYR A 518 36.35 -6.25 -6.48
CA TYR A 518 37.26 -6.55 -5.37
C TYR A 518 36.51 -7.10 -4.15
N ARG A 519 35.41 -6.46 -3.75
CA ARG A 519 34.60 -6.91 -2.60
C ARG A 519 33.96 -8.27 -2.86
N LEU A 520 33.46 -8.50 -4.08
CA LEU A 520 32.88 -9.77 -4.47
C LEU A 520 33.92 -10.90 -4.44
N ALA A 521 35.10 -10.69 -5.03
CA ALA A 521 36.18 -11.66 -5.01
C ALA A 521 36.63 -12.00 -3.57
N ARG A 522 36.79 -10.97 -2.72
CA ARG A 522 37.09 -11.14 -1.28
C ARG A 522 36.03 -11.97 -0.58
N GLY A 523 34.75 -11.70 -0.82
CA GLY A 523 33.64 -12.45 -0.26
C GLY A 523 33.64 -13.92 -0.68
N ILE A 524 33.89 -14.21 -1.96
CA ILE A 524 34.01 -15.58 -2.49
C ILE A 524 35.18 -16.31 -1.84
N MET A 525 36.36 -15.68 -1.81
CA MET A 525 37.57 -16.26 -1.21
C MET A 525 37.35 -16.60 0.27
N HIS A 526 36.72 -15.70 1.04
CA HIS A 526 36.43 -15.92 2.44
C HIS A 526 35.39 -17.04 2.65
N ASN A 527 34.33 -17.07 1.85
CA ASN A 527 33.34 -18.15 1.92
C ASN A 527 33.91 -19.54 1.55
N ALA A 528 35.04 -19.60 0.84
CA ALA A 528 35.75 -20.84 0.56
C ALA A 528 36.57 -21.37 1.75
N THR A 529 36.89 -20.55 2.76
CA THR A 529 37.65 -21.00 3.95
C THR A 529 36.76 -21.67 4.99
N ALA A 530 37.35 -22.45 5.90
CA ALA A 530 36.66 -22.87 7.12
C ALA A 530 36.41 -21.65 8.02
N ALA A 531 35.24 -21.59 8.65
CA ALA A 531 34.91 -20.56 9.64
C ALA A 531 35.57 -20.87 10.98
N ASP A 532 35.99 -19.83 11.69
CA ASP A 532 36.49 -19.91 13.05
C ASP A 532 35.34 -20.18 14.04
N PRO A 533 35.33 -21.34 14.75
CA PRO A 533 34.30 -21.65 15.73
C PRO A 533 34.20 -20.65 16.89
N GLU A 534 35.29 -19.95 17.23
CA GLU A 534 35.25 -18.95 18.31
C GLU A 534 34.39 -17.73 17.94
N SER A 535 34.31 -17.39 16.65
CA SER A 535 33.44 -16.33 16.14
C SER A 535 31.95 -16.66 16.25
N HIS A 536 31.58 -17.92 16.55
CA HIS A 536 30.20 -18.32 16.87
C HIS A 536 29.86 -18.25 18.37
N ARG A 537 30.88 -18.08 19.23
CA ARG A 537 30.71 -17.87 20.67
C ARG A 537 30.81 -16.40 21.02
N ARG A 538 31.73 -15.68 20.39
CA ARG A 538 31.94 -14.24 20.55
C ARG A 538 31.88 -13.56 19.18
N PRO A 539 30.91 -12.66 18.94
CA PRO A 539 30.75 -12.04 17.63
C PRO A 539 31.97 -11.20 17.28
N GLU A 540 32.36 -11.16 16.01
CA GLU A 540 33.45 -10.30 15.55
C GLU A 540 33.04 -8.83 15.63
N PHE A 541 31.80 -8.53 15.25
CA PHE A 541 31.22 -7.17 15.21
C PHE A 541 29.77 -7.16 15.69
N ASN A 542 29.34 -5.98 16.11
CA ASN A 542 27.92 -5.62 16.20
C ASN A 542 27.62 -4.63 15.06
N VAL A 543 26.72 -5.02 14.16
CA VAL A 543 26.43 -4.30 12.91
C VAL A 543 25.00 -3.74 12.94
N PRO A 544 24.84 -2.41 12.86
CA PRO A 544 23.52 -1.80 12.72
C PRO A 544 22.81 -2.22 11.42
N ALA A 545 21.47 -2.18 11.40
CA ALA A 545 20.67 -2.57 10.23
C ALA A 545 21.10 -1.83 8.94
N GLN A 546 21.30 -0.51 9.01
CA GLN A 546 21.75 0.32 7.88
C GLN A 546 23.10 -0.12 7.26
N ASP A 547 23.96 -0.74 8.07
CA ASP A 547 25.31 -1.17 7.71
C ASP A 547 25.37 -2.65 7.29
N ALA A 548 24.28 -3.40 7.47
CA ALA A 548 24.18 -4.85 7.27
C ALA A 548 24.10 -5.23 5.78
N ARG A 549 25.12 -4.87 5.01
CA ARG A 549 25.17 -5.07 3.55
C ARG A 549 26.17 -6.17 3.14
N TRP A 550 25.87 -6.82 2.00
CA TRP A 550 26.63 -7.98 1.50
C TRP A 550 28.15 -7.77 1.45
N PHE A 551 28.61 -6.60 1.01
CA PHE A 551 30.05 -6.31 0.84
C PHE A 551 30.82 -6.26 2.17
N ARG A 552 30.09 -6.13 3.29
CA ARG A 552 30.62 -6.16 4.65
C ARG A 552 30.46 -7.55 5.27
N LEU A 553 29.25 -8.11 5.18
CA LEU A 553 28.89 -9.37 5.83
C LEU A 553 29.53 -10.60 5.16
N CYS A 554 29.92 -10.53 3.88
CA CYS A 554 30.54 -11.66 3.19
C CYS A 554 31.98 -11.98 3.63
N THR A 555 32.53 -11.23 4.58
CA THR A 555 33.91 -11.39 5.08
C THR A 555 34.00 -11.61 6.60
N VAL A 556 32.91 -12.04 7.24
CA VAL A 556 32.89 -12.38 8.67
C VAL A 556 32.40 -13.81 8.88
N ASP A 557 32.84 -14.41 9.98
CA ASP A 557 32.47 -15.74 10.48
C ASP A 557 31.32 -15.66 11.50
N GLY A 558 31.23 -14.60 12.30
CA GLY A 558 30.10 -14.39 13.20
C GLY A 558 29.86 -12.95 13.59
N VAL A 559 28.60 -12.51 13.54
CA VAL A 559 28.22 -11.10 13.68
C VAL A 559 26.81 -10.95 14.25
N THR A 560 26.60 -9.96 15.12
CA THR A 560 25.24 -9.55 15.48
C THR A 560 24.74 -8.50 14.50
N VAL A 561 23.51 -8.64 14.04
CA VAL A 561 22.85 -7.69 13.14
C VAL A 561 21.55 -7.23 13.77
N THR A 562 21.35 -5.92 13.89
CA THR A 562 20.10 -5.33 14.36
C THR A 562 18.96 -5.60 13.38
N THR A 563 17.77 -5.92 13.91
CA THR A 563 16.53 -6.02 13.11
C THR A 563 16.14 -4.64 12.54
N ALA A 564 15.41 -4.60 11.43
CA ALA A 564 15.00 -3.35 10.77
C ALA A 564 14.18 -2.44 11.70
N ASP A 565 13.31 -3.02 12.52
CA ASP A 565 12.49 -2.32 13.53
C ASP A 565 13.29 -1.78 14.73
N GLY A 566 14.60 -2.07 14.81
CA GLY A 566 15.47 -1.68 15.92
C GLY A 566 15.15 -2.37 17.26
N CYS A 567 14.22 -3.31 17.32
CA CYS A 567 13.73 -3.91 18.56
C CYS A 567 14.61 -5.05 19.09
N GLY A 568 15.58 -5.54 18.30
CA GLY A 568 16.47 -6.60 18.72
C GLY A 568 17.64 -6.84 17.78
N VAL A 569 18.35 -7.96 18.01
CA VAL A 569 19.46 -8.41 17.17
C VAL A 569 19.36 -9.90 16.88
N VAL A 570 19.92 -10.34 15.75
CA VAL A 570 20.14 -11.76 15.43
C VAL A 570 21.64 -12.06 15.35
N TYR A 571 22.04 -13.25 15.78
CA TYR A 571 23.44 -13.69 15.69
C TYR A 571 23.64 -14.51 14.41
N ARG A 572 24.13 -13.84 13.36
CA ARG A 572 24.43 -14.49 12.08
C ARG A 572 25.79 -15.16 12.13
N GLN A 573 25.86 -16.40 11.64
CA GLN A 573 27.03 -17.27 11.78
C GLN A 573 27.33 -17.98 10.46
N ARG A 574 28.57 -17.87 9.98
CA ARG A 574 29.02 -18.48 8.73
C ARG A 574 29.33 -19.95 8.96
N ASP A 575 28.67 -20.81 8.19
CA ASP A 575 29.00 -22.24 8.15
C ASP A 575 29.10 -22.65 6.69
N ARG A 576 30.33 -22.92 6.24
CA ARG A 576 30.63 -23.31 4.85
C ARG A 576 29.83 -24.53 4.41
N ARG A 577 29.69 -25.56 5.26
CA ARG A 577 28.98 -26.80 4.92
C ARG A 577 27.48 -26.53 4.80
N LYS A 578 26.92 -25.76 5.73
CA LYS A 578 25.51 -25.35 5.72
C LYS A 578 25.21 -24.48 4.49
N MET A 579 26.05 -23.49 4.21
CA MET A 579 25.93 -22.60 3.04
C MET A 579 25.89 -23.39 1.74
N PHE A 580 26.86 -24.28 1.49
CA PHE A 580 26.87 -25.08 0.26
C PHE A 580 25.69 -26.07 0.18
N ARG A 581 25.26 -26.64 1.31
CA ARG A 581 24.06 -27.50 1.35
C ARG A 581 22.81 -26.72 0.97
N LEU A 582 22.62 -25.53 1.51
CA LEU A 582 21.49 -24.65 1.19
C LEU A 582 21.53 -24.20 -0.28
N LEU A 583 22.71 -23.82 -0.78
CA LEU A 583 22.91 -23.45 -2.17
C LEU A 583 22.56 -24.58 -3.13
N LEU A 584 23.08 -25.79 -2.89
CA LEU A 584 22.79 -26.96 -3.73
C LEU A 584 21.31 -27.33 -3.69
N SER A 585 20.69 -27.27 -2.50
CA SER A 585 19.24 -27.47 -2.34
C SER A 585 18.41 -26.44 -3.10
N SER A 586 18.82 -25.18 -3.12
CA SER A 586 18.16 -24.11 -3.89
C SER A 586 18.37 -24.29 -5.39
N LEU A 587 19.59 -24.59 -5.85
CA LEU A 587 19.87 -24.86 -7.26
C LEU A 587 19.09 -26.06 -7.79
N ARG A 588 18.88 -27.11 -6.99
CA ARG A 588 18.04 -28.25 -7.36
C ARG A 588 16.59 -27.82 -7.61
N ARG A 589 16.04 -26.99 -6.73
CA ARG A 589 14.66 -26.46 -6.84
C ARG A 589 14.51 -25.48 -7.99
N GLN A 590 15.50 -24.63 -8.22
CA GLN A 590 15.55 -23.75 -9.39
C GLN A 590 15.53 -24.54 -10.70
N ARG A 591 16.25 -25.67 -10.79
CA ARG A 591 16.16 -26.58 -11.95
C ARG A 591 14.78 -27.22 -12.10
N GLN A 592 14.15 -27.62 -10.99
CA GLN A 592 12.79 -28.15 -11.01
C GLN A 592 11.76 -27.11 -11.47
N LEU A 593 11.91 -25.85 -11.04
CA LEU A 593 11.09 -24.74 -11.54
C LEU A 593 11.23 -24.61 -13.06
N LEU A 594 12.45 -24.51 -13.58
CA LEU A 594 12.67 -24.39 -15.03
C LEU A 594 12.02 -25.54 -15.83
N SER A 595 12.01 -26.76 -15.29
CA SER A 595 11.48 -27.93 -15.99
C SER A 595 9.98 -28.15 -15.83
N ARG A 596 9.38 -27.70 -14.71
CA ARG A 596 7.98 -27.98 -14.35
C ARG A 596 7.07 -26.76 -14.40
N PHE A 597 7.59 -25.58 -14.71
CA PHE A 597 6.75 -24.37 -14.64
C PHE A 597 5.55 -24.41 -15.59
N ASP A 598 5.70 -24.93 -16.81
CA ASP A 598 4.58 -25.07 -17.75
C ASP A 598 3.52 -26.08 -17.29
N GLU A 599 3.94 -27.15 -16.61
CA GLU A 599 3.03 -28.07 -15.91
C GLU A 599 2.27 -27.31 -14.82
N MET A 600 2.97 -26.53 -14.00
CA MET A 600 2.35 -25.75 -12.92
C MET A 600 1.39 -24.69 -13.46
N ARG A 601 1.70 -24.01 -14.57
CA ARG A 601 0.76 -23.08 -15.22
C ARG A 601 -0.59 -23.74 -15.47
N LYS A 602 -0.57 -24.90 -16.12
CA LYS A 602 -1.79 -25.65 -16.41
C LYS A 602 -2.53 -26.03 -15.13
N VAL A 603 -1.84 -26.65 -14.18
CA VAL A 603 -2.46 -27.13 -12.93
C VAL A 603 -3.08 -25.98 -12.12
N TYR A 604 -2.39 -24.84 -11.98
CA TYR A 604 -2.91 -23.70 -11.24
C TYR A 604 -4.07 -23.01 -11.97
N ARG A 605 -3.99 -22.83 -13.30
CA ARG A 605 -5.07 -22.25 -14.11
C ARG A 605 -6.34 -23.11 -14.08
N ASP A 606 -6.18 -24.44 -14.20
CA ASP A 606 -7.30 -25.39 -14.12
C ASP A 606 -7.96 -25.37 -12.74
N ALA A 607 -7.21 -25.10 -11.67
CA ALA A 607 -7.71 -25.02 -10.29
C ALA A 607 -8.31 -23.66 -9.92
N LEU A 608 -8.09 -22.60 -10.70
CA LEU A 608 -8.53 -21.23 -10.38
C LEU A 608 -10.04 -21.15 -10.04
N PRO A 609 -10.97 -21.77 -10.81
CA PRO A 609 -12.39 -21.73 -10.48
C PRO A 609 -12.72 -22.32 -9.10
N VAL A 610 -11.96 -23.33 -8.65
CA VAL A 610 -12.15 -23.94 -7.33
C VAL A 610 -11.54 -23.05 -6.25
N LEU A 611 -10.31 -22.56 -6.47
CA LEU A 611 -9.57 -21.70 -5.53
C LEU A 611 -10.27 -20.36 -5.25
N SER A 612 -11.00 -19.81 -6.22
CA SER A 612 -11.78 -18.59 -6.09
C SER A 612 -13.26 -18.83 -5.75
N SER A 613 -13.72 -20.08 -5.63
CA SER A 613 -15.14 -20.34 -5.34
C SER A 613 -15.49 -20.04 -3.88
N LYS A 614 -16.65 -19.41 -3.65
CA LYS A 614 -17.22 -19.23 -2.31
C LYS A 614 -17.37 -20.56 -1.57
N GLN A 615 -17.84 -21.61 -2.26
CA GLN A 615 -18.07 -22.93 -1.68
C GLN A 615 -16.77 -23.57 -1.15
N LYS A 616 -15.65 -23.43 -1.88
CA LYS A 616 -14.38 -23.95 -1.39
C LYS A 616 -13.90 -23.14 -0.18
N TRP A 617 -14.04 -21.82 -0.21
CA TRP A 617 -13.70 -20.95 0.92
C TRP A 617 -14.56 -21.18 2.17
N GLU A 618 -15.83 -21.56 2.05
CA GLU A 618 -16.68 -21.93 3.18
C GLU A 618 -16.04 -23.03 4.05
N THR A 619 -15.23 -23.92 3.46
CA THR A 619 -14.53 -25.00 4.19
C THR A 619 -13.46 -24.52 5.18
N VAL A 620 -13.01 -23.26 5.09
CA VAL A 620 -12.03 -22.66 6.00
C VAL A 620 -12.55 -21.40 6.70
N LEU A 621 -13.52 -20.70 6.10
CA LEU A 621 -14.13 -19.49 6.68
C LEU A 621 -15.14 -19.83 7.78
N LEU A 622 -15.85 -20.94 7.63
CA LEU A 622 -16.86 -21.38 8.58
C LEU A 622 -16.30 -22.52 9.43
N PRO A 623 -16.59 -22.54 10.75
CA PRO A 623 -16.27 -23.71 11.56
C PRO A 623 -17.06 -24.92 11.05
N GLU A 624 -16.50 -26.13 11.17
CA GLU A 624 -17.28 -27.35 10.95
C GLU A 624 -18.54 -27.28 11.82
N ALA A 625 -19.72 -27.43 11.19
CA ALA A 625 -20.96 -27.47 11.93
C ALA A 625 -20.87 -28.63 12.92
N SER A 626 -20.76 -28.32 14.21
CA SER A 626 -20.71 -29.31 15.28
C SER A 626 -21.92 -30.24 15.13
N GLN A 627 -21.69 -31.45 14.62
CA GLN A 627 -22.65 -32.54 14.69
C GLN A 627 -22.75 -32.98 16.15
N HIS A 628 -23.42 -32.19 16.98
CA HIS A 628 -23.88 -32.59 18.30
C HIS A 628 -25.40 -32.45 18.29
N GLY A 629 -26.04 -33.54 17.86
CA GLY A 629 -27.42 -33.84 18.21
C GLY A 629 -27.55 -34.35 19.63
#